data_AF-A0A0K0DCA3-F1
#
_entry.id   AF-A0A0K0DCA3-F1
#
_cell.length_a   1.000
_cell.length_b   1.000
_cell.length_c   1.000
_cell.angle_alpha   90.00
_cell.angle_beta   90.00
_cell.angle_gamma   90.00
#
_symmetry.space_group_name_H-M   'P 1'
#
loop_
_entity.id
_entity.type
_entity.pdbx_description
1 polymer ?
#
loop_
_entity_poly.entity_id
_entity_poly.type
_entity_poly.pdbx_seq_one_letter_code
_entity_poly.pdbx_strand_id
1 'polypeptide(L)'
;TEYDNVPTTVFTPLEYGCCGLSEESAYERFGKENVIVYHAVFFPLEYTISERMDKDHCYCKLICLKNEEERVLGFHILAPSAGEITQGFGIALKLGARKSDFDRLIGIHPTIAESFTTLSLIKKEGEAELKATGC
;
A
#
# COMPACT_ATOMS: atom_id res chain seq x y z
N THR A 1 -4.67 -8.41 24.66
CA THR A 1 -4.38 -7.36 23.66
C THR A 1 -3.31 -7.88 22.74
N GLU A 2 -3.56 -7.89 21.43
CA GLU A 2 -2.57 -8.33 20.44
C GLU A 2 -1.76 -7.12 19.96
N TYR A 3 -0.46 -7.12 20.26
CA TYR A 3 0.46 -6.03 19.91
C TYR A 3 1.13 -6.17 18.53
N ASP A 4 0.87 -7.27 17.82
CA ASP A 4 1.35 -7.45 16.45
C ASP A 4 0.52 -6.61 15.47
N ASN A 5 1.16 -6.03 14.45
CA ASN A 5 0.49 -5.26 13.38
C ASN A 5 -0.43 -4.15 13.90
N VAL A 6 0.05 -3.31 14.83
CA VAL A 6 -0.67 -2.10 15.25
C VAL A 6 -0.56 -1.05 14.14
N PRO A 7 -1.67 -0.58 13.55
CA PRO A 7 -1.63 0.44 12.51
C PRO A 7 -1.11 1.77 13.08
N THR A 8 -0.38 2.53 12.27
CA THR A 8 0.19 3.83 12.65
C THR A 8 0.11 4.79 11.47
N THR A 9 -0.09 6.08 11.75
CA THR A 9 -0.04 7.15 10.75
C THR A 9 0.81 8.31 11.24
N VAL A 10 1.66 8.82 10.35
CA VAL A 10 2.45 10.04 10.54
C VAL A 10 1.78 11.16 9.76
N PHE A 11 1.33 12.20 10.46
CA PHE A 11 0.59 13.34 9.89
C PHE A 11 1.55 14.44 9.39
N THR A 12 2.37 14.10 8.40
CA THR A 12 3.15 15.04 7.59
C THR A 12 2.26 15.83 6.62
N PRO A 13 2.76 16.87 5.92
CA PRO A 13 1.97 17.59 4.92
C PRO A 13 1.31 16.70 3.86
N LEU A 14 1.99 15.61 3.50
CA LEU A 14 1.40 14.44 2.85
C LEU A 14 1.46 13.29 3.85
N GLU A 15 0.31 12.80 4.32
CA GLU A 15 0.26 11.81 5.39
C GLU A 15 0.83 10.47 4.95
N TYR A 16 1.40 9.74 5.91
CA TYR A 16 1.93 8.40 5.70
C TYR A 16 1.30 7.43 6.69
N GLY A 17 0.58 6.44 6.18
CA GLY A 17 -0.04 5.39 6.97
C GLY A 17 0.62 4.04 6.71
N CYS A 18 0.79 3.23 7.76
CA CYS A 18 1.32 1.89 7.64
C CYS A 18 0.75 0.91 8.67
N CYS A 19 0.82 -0.37 8.33
CA CYS A 19 0.51 -1.46 9.25
C CYS A 19 1.35 -2.68 8.86
N GLY A 20 1.86 -3.43 9.84
CA GLY A 20 2.72 -4.59 9.61
C GLY A 20 4.20 -4.24 9.42
N LEU A 21 4.93 -5.11 8.70
CA LEU A 21 6.37 -4.99 8.52
C LEU A 21 6.73 -3.96 7.46
N SER A 22 7.84 -3.26 7.68
CA SER A 22 8.51 -2.55 6.59
C SER A 22 9.13 -3.53 5.59
N GLU A 23 9.49 -3.02 4.41
CA GLU A 23 10.02 -3.84 3.32
C GLU A 23 11.38 -4.45 3.69
N GLU A 24 12.28 -3.65 4.26
CA GLU A 24 13.57 -4.07 4.77
C GLU A 24 13.43 -5.08 5.92
N SER A 25 12.49 -4.88 6.84
CA SER A 25 12.20 -5.85 7.91
C SER A 25 11.65 -7.17 7.37
N ALA A 26 10.84 -7.13 6.30
CA ALA A 26 10.36 -8.33 5.64
C ALA A 26 11.51 -9.09 4.96
N TYR A 27 12.41 -8.39 4.27
CA TYR A 27 13.60 -8.99 3.67
C TYR A 27 14.53 -9.63 4.71
N GLU A 28 14.78 -8.95 5.83
CA GLU A 28 15.61 -9.47 6.92
C GLU A 28 15.02 -10.74 7.54
N ARG A 29 13.69 -10.81 7.70
CA ARG A 29 13.02 -11.93 8.37
C ARG A 29 12.77 -13.13 7.46
N PHE A 30 12.44 -12.89 6.20
CA PHE A 30 11.94 -13.94 5.29
C PHE A 30 12.85 -14.20 4.09
N GLY A 31 13.89 -13.40 3.88
CA GLY A 31 14.72 -13.45 2.68
C GLY A 31 14.08 -12.67 1.53
N LYS A 32 14.90 -11.92 0.80
CA LYS A 32 14.44 -11.04 -0.30
C LYS A 32 13.75 -11.83 -1.42
N GLU A 33 14.20 -13.05 -1.67
CA GLU A 33 13.66 -13.97 -2.68
C GLU A 33 12.25 -14.48 -2.38
N ASN A 34 11.83 -14.42 -1.11
CA ASN A 34 10.51 -14.85 -0.67
C ASN A 34 9.51 -13.69 -0.51
N VAL A 35 9.95 -12.45 -0.67
CA VAL A 35 9.11 -11.26 -0.51
C VAL A 35 8.76 -10.68 -1.87
N ILE A 36 7.48 -10.41 -2.10
CA ILE A 36 6.95 -9.74 -3.28
C ILE A 36 6.42 -8.37 -2.83
N VAL A 37 6.81 -7.31 -3.52
CA VAL A 37 6.31 -5.96 -3.24
C VAL A 37 5.49 -5.49 -4.41
N TYR A 38 4.18 -5.37 -4.21
CA TYR A 38 3.28 -4.72 -5.16
C TYR A 38 3.22 -3.24 -4.86
N HIS A 39 3.28 -2.39 -5.87
CA HIS A 39 3.28 -0.94 -5.65
C HIS A 39 2.73 -0.14 -6.82
N ALA A 40 2.28 1.08 -6.53
CA ALA A 40 1.83 2.03 -7.54
C ALA A 40 2.05 3.47 -7.07
N VAL A 41 2.26 4.35 -8.04
CA VAL A 41 2.15 5.80 -7.89
C VAL A 41 0.82 6.22 -8.49
N PHE A 42 0.12 7.13 -7.84
CA PHE A 42 -1.18 7.63 -8.29
C PHE A 42 -1.34 9.10 -7.94
N PHE A 43 -2.40 9.74 -8.47
CA PHE A 43 -2.81 11.06 -8.04
C PHE A 43 -4.28 11.05 -7.61
N PRO A 44 -4.63 11.64 -6.44
CA PRO A 44 -6.01 11.82 -6.02
C PRO A 44 -6.81 12.62 -7.06
N LEU A 45 -8.08 12.26 -7.30
CA LEU A 45 -8.94 12.98 -8.23
C LEU A 45 -9.08 14.45 -7.82
N GLU A 46 -9.15 14.74 -6.51
CA GLU A 46 -9.26 16.08 -5.96
C GLU A 46 -8.09 16.98 -6.37
N TYR A 47 -6.93 16.40 -6.68
CA TYR A 47 -5.74 17.15 -7.06
C TYR A 47 -5.76 17.60 -8.53
N THR A 48 -6.57 16.96 -9.38
CA THR A 48 -6.64 17.25 -10.81
C THR A 48 -7.07 18.68 -11.11
N ILE A 49 -8.11 19.16 -10.43
CA ILE A 49 -8.66 20.51 -10.62
C ILE A 49 -7.75 21.57 -9.99
N SER A 50 -7.15 21.26 -8.85
CA SER A 50 -6.29 22.20 -8.12
C SER A 50 -4.90 22.38 -8.75
N GLU A 51 -4.57 21.62 -9.80
CA GLU A 51 -3.27 21.64 -10.50
C GLU A 51 -2.07 21.57 -9.55
N ARG A 52 -2.21 20.78 -8.48
CA ARG A 52 -1.17 20.64 -7.46
C ARG A 52 0.14 20.14 -8.07
N MET A 53 1.24 20.83 -7.74
CA MET A 53 2.58 20.47 -8.22
C MET A 53 3.03 19.09 -7.69
N ASP A 54 2.51 18.67 -6.55
CA ASP A 54 2.81 17.40 -5.88
C ASP A 54 1.80 16.28 -6.21
N LYS A 55 0.98 16.46 -7.26
CA LYS A 55 -0.08 15.50 -7.59
C LYS A 55 0.42 14.09 -7.83
N ASP A 56 1.62 13.95 -8.42
CA ASP A 56 2.20 12.65 -8.81
C ASP A 56 3.06 12.02 -7.70
N HIS A 57 2.93 12.48 -6.44
CA HIS A 57 3.74 12.00 -5.32
C HIS A 57 3.02 10.99 -4.40
N CYS A 58 1.74 10.67 -4.66
CA CYS A 58 1.06 9.67 -3.84
C CYS A 58 1.52 8.27 -4.22
N TYR A 59 1.73 7.43 -3.22
CA TYR A 59 2.32 6.10 -3.39
C TYR A 59 1.66 5.09 -2.46
N CYS A 60 1.50 3.87 -2.93
CA CYS A 60 1.07 2.76 -2.10
C CYS A 60 1.91 1.51 -2.39
N LYS A 61 2.06 0.66 -1.37
CA LYS A 61 2.64 -0.68 -1.53
C LYS A 61 2.03 -1.72 -0.59
N LEU A 62 1.99 -2.95 -1.08
CA LEU A 62 1.72 -4.16 -0.32
C LEU A 62 2.97 -5.05 -0.34
N ILE A 63 3.37 -5.52 0.83
CA ILE A 63 4.48 -6.45 1.00
C ILE A 63 3.89 -7.82 1.29
N CYS A 64 4.16 -8.79 0.43
CA CYS A 64 3.55 -10.12 0.46
C CYS A 64 4.60 -11.21 0.60
N LEU A 65 4.24 -12.31 1.26
CA LEU A 65 5.09 -13.48 1.45
C LEU A 65 4.75 -14.57 0.43
N LYS A 66 5.67 -14.83 -0.50
CA LYS A 66 5.46 -15.70 -1.67
C LYS A 66 5.11 -17.15 -1.30
N ASN A 67 5.79 -17.70 -0.30
CA ASN A 67 5.62 -19.09 0.13
C ASN A 67 4.42 -19.33 1.06
N GLU A 68 3.66 -18.28 1.39
CA GLU A 68 2.43 -18.36 2.19
C GLU A 68 1.24 -17.76 1.45
N GLU A 69 1.05 -18.18 0.19
CA GLU A 69 -0.09 -17.76 -0.65
C GLU A 69 -0.23 -16.23 -0.73
N GLU A 70 0.90 -15.53 -0.79
CA GLU A 70 0.99 -14.07 -0.83
C GLU A 70 0.29 -13.39 0.35
N ARG A 71 0.38 -13.98 1.55
CA ARG A 71 -0.03 -13.34 2.80
C ARG A 71 0.61 -11.94 2.91
N VAL A 72 -0.21 -10.94 3.20
CA VAL A 72 0.23 -9.56 3.35
C VAL A 72 0.95 -9.42 4.69
N LEU A 73 2.24 -9.11 4.62
CA LEU A 73 3.12 -8.83 5.75
C LEU A 73 3.11 -7.36 6.15
N GLY A 74 2.89 -6.47 5.18
CA GLY A 74 3.00 -5.04 5.36
C GLY A 74 2.15 -4.26 4.36
N PHE A 75 1.61 -3.16 4.85
CA PHE A 75 0.76 -2.21 4.15
C PHE A 75 1.34 -0.82 4.35
N HIS A 76 1.48 -0.05 3.27
CA HIS A 76 2.00 1.32 3.33
C HIS A 76 1.31 2.21 2.31
N ILE A 77 0.93 3.42 2.73
CA ILE A 77 0.36 4.44 1.87
C ILE A 77 0.91 5.82 2.24
N LEU A 78 1.29 6.59 1.22
CA LEU A 78 1.65 8.00 1.30
C LEU A 78 0.61 8.75 0.46
N ALA A 79 -0.39 9.35 1.10
CA ALA A 79 -1.53 10.00 0.45
C ALA A 79 -2.35 10.85 1.44
N PRO A 80 -3.26 11.71 0.97
CA PRO A 80 -4.26 12.33 1.83
C PRO A 80 -5.12 11.31 2.58
N SER A 81 -5.52 11.62 3.81
CA SER A 81 -6.35 10.74 4.65
C SER A 81 -5.77 9.34 4.85
N ALA A 82 -4.44 9.23 4.92
CA ALA A 82 -3.76 7.95 5.10
C ALA A 82 -4.16 7.26 6.41
N GLY A 83 -4.50 8.03 7.46
CA GLY A 83 -5.06 7.51 8.71
C GLY A 83 -6.34 6.71 8.52
N GLU A 84 -7.32 7.30 7.85
CA GLU A 84 -8.63 6.70 7.61
C GLU A 84 -8.51 5.41 6.77
N ILE A 85 -7.67 5.45 5.74
CA ILE A 85 -7.44 4.29 4.86
C ILE A 85 -6.74 3.16 5.62
N THR A 86 -5.69 3.48 6.36
CA THR A 86 -4.90 2.50 7.12
C THR A 86 -5.72 1.83 8.21
N GLN A 87 -6.65 2.56 8.85
CA GLN A 87 -7.52 2.02 9.88
C GLN A 87 -8.38 0.84 9.38
N GLY A 88 -8.93 0.95 8.17
CA GLY A 88 -9.69 -0.12 7.53
C GLY A 88 -8.83 -1.33 7.18
N PHE A 89 -7.72 -1.12 6.47
CA PHE A 89 -6.81 -2.20 6.08
C PHE A 89 -6.07 -2.86 7.26
N GLY A 90 -5.94 -2.16 8.39
CA GLY A 90 -5.41 -2.74 9.63
C GLY A 90 -6.20 -3.98 10.07
N ILE A 91 -7.52 -4.01 9.86
CA ILE A 91 -8.35 -5.18 10.13
C ILE A 91 -7.97 -6.35 9.21
N ALA A 92 -7.72 -6.07 7.93
CA ALA A 92 -7.31 -7.10 6.97
C ALA A 92 -5.98 -7.77 7.37
N LEU A 93 -5.01 -7.00 7.84
CA LEU A 93 -3.74 -7.56 8.34
C LEU A 93 -3.92 -8.40 9.60
N LYS A 94 -4.83 -8.02 10.49
CA LYS A 94 -5.19 -8.83 11.68
C LYS A 94 -5.84 -10.16 11.30
N LEU A 95 -6.63 -10.18 10.22
CA LEU A 95 -7.26 -11.39 9.70
C LEU A 95 -6.32 -12.25 8.82
N GLY A 96 -5.06 -11.84 8.65
CA GLY A 96 -4.09 -12.58 7.83
C GLY A 96 -4.40 -12.53 6.34
N ALA A 97 -4.94 -11.41 5.85
CA ALA A 97 -5.31 -11.22 4.46
C ALA A 97 -4.16 -11.54 3.49
N ARG A 98 -4.52 -12.06 2.32
CA ARG A 98 -3.64 -12.39 1.21
C ARG A 98 -3.84 -11.40 0.08
N LYS A 99 -2.88 -11.30 -0.83
CA LYS A 99 -3.02 -10.45 -2.03
C LYS A 99 -4.30 -10.73 -2.81
N SER A 100 -4.71 -11.99 -2.90
CA SER A 100 -5.95 -12.40 -3.55
C SER A 100 -7.23 -11.89 -2.86
N ASP A 101 -7.20 -11.52 -1.57
CA ASP A 101 -8.33 -10.87 -0.90
C ASP A 101 -8.50 -9.43 -1.40
N PHE A 102 -7.39 -8.73 -1.63
CA PHE A 102 -7.39 -7.38 -2.20
C PHE A 102 -7.87 -7.38 -3.65
N ASP A 103 -7.43 -8.36 -4.46
CA ASP A 103 -7.81 -8.46 -5.89
C ASP A 103 -9.28 -8.84 -6.11
N ARG A 104 -9.90 -9.52 -5.14
CA ARG A 104 -11.31 -9.88 -5.21
C ARG A 104 -12.23 -8.75 -4.76
N LEU A 105 -11.71 -7.78 -4.02
CA LEU A 105 -12.46 -6.63 -3.55
C LEU A 105 -12.67 -5.65 -4.71
N ILE A 106 -13.92 -5.27 -4.96
CA ILE A 106 -14.22 -4.21 -5.93
C ILE A 106 -13.93 -2.85 -5.28
N GLY A 107 -13.06 -2.07 -5.93
CA GLY A 107 -12.73 -0.71 -5.53
C GLY A 107 -13.95 0.23 -5.57
N ILE A 108 -13.98 1.20 -4.66
CA ILE A 108 -14.94 2.29 -4.67
C ILE A 108 -14.32 3.43 -5.48
N HIS A 109 -14.97 3.84 -6.57
CA HIS A 109 -14.43 4.86 -7.46
C HIS A 109 -15.22 6.17 -7.38
N PRO A 110 -14.59 7.36 -7.35
CA PRO A 110 -13.14 7.60 -7.26
C PRO A 110 -12.68 7.71 -5.80
N THR A 111 -11.79 6.83 -5.33
CA THR A 111 -11.18 6.92 -3.99
C THR A 111 -9.72 6.51 -3.98
N ILE A 112 -8.90 7.19 -3.17
CA ILE A 112 -7.48 6.84 -2.99
C ILE A 112 -7.30 5.35 -2.60
N ALA A 113 -8.15 4.85 -1.71
CA ALA A 113 -8.08 3.49 -1.19
C ALA A 113 -8.30 2.41 -2.26
N GLU A 114 -9.00 2.73 -3.36
CA GLU A 114 -9.27 1.78 -4.45
C GLU A 114 -7.99 1.29 -5.11
N SER A 115 -6.92 2.10 -5.08
CA SER A 115 -5.60 1.77 -5.63
C SER A 115 -5.08 0.41 -5.13
N PHE A 116 -5.43 0.00 -3.91
CA PHE A 116 -5.03 -1.28 -3.33
C PHE A 116 -5.75 -2.50 -3.95
N THR A 117 -6.88 -2.30 -4.61
CA THR A 117 -7.67 -3.37 -5.24
C THR A 117 -7.18 -3.75 -6.64
N THR A 118 -6.30 -2.93 -7.23
CA THR A 118 -5.80 -3.10 -8.61
C THR A 118 -4.27 -3.18 -8.71
N LEU A 119 -3.57 -3.30 -7.58
CA LEU A 119 -2.11 -3.39 -7.52
C LEU A 119 -1.58 -4.63 -8.27
N SER A 120 -0.91 -4.41 -9.39
CA SER A 120 -0.36 -5.48 -10.24
C SER A 120 1.13 -5.36 -10.54
N LEU A 121 1.70 -4.15 -10.40
CA LEU A 121 3.12 -3.92 -10.65
C LEU A 121 3.95 -4.44 -9.47
N ILE A 122 4.89 -5.33 -9.77
CA ILE A 122 5.84 -5.88 -8.80
C ILE A 122 7.15 -5.12 -8.91
N LYS A 123 7.63 -4.59 -7.79
CA LYS A 123 8.92 -3.90 -7.71
C LYS A 123 10.06 -4.82 -8.11
N LYS A 124 10.85 -4.45 -9.13
CA LYS A 124 12.11 -5.13 -9.48
C LYS A 124 13.30 -4.17 -9.42
N GLU A 125 14.49 -4.72 -9.22
CA GLU A 125 15.73 -3.93 -9.27
C GLU A 125 16.00 -3.43 -10.69
N GLY A 126 16.31 -2.14 -10.83
CA GLY A 126 16.68 -1.54 -12.11
C GLY A 126 15.52 -1.22 -13.05
N GLU A 127 14.26 -1.30 -12.59
CA GLU A 127 13.11 -0.82 -13.38
C GLU A 127 13.02 0.71 -13.41
N ALA A 128 12.38 1.22 -14.47
CA ALA A 128 12.12 2.64 -14.67
C ALA A 128 11.15 3.18 -13.61
N GLU A 129 11.17 4.50 -13.39
CA GLU A 129 10.23 5.17 -12.50
C GLU A 129 8.77 4.85 -12.85
N LEU A 130 7.98 4.58 -11.81
CA LEU A 130 6.54 4.39 -11.93
C LEU A 130 5.90 5.67 -12.47
N LYS A 131 5.00 5.52 -13.44
CA LYS A 131 4.17 6.62 -13.90
C LYS A 131 2.90 6.70 -13.06
N ALA A 132 2.60 7.88 -12.55
CA ALA A 132 1.35 8.14 -11.86
C ALA A 132 0.17 7.89 -12.80
N THR A 133 -0.77 7.07 -12.36
CA THR A 133 -2.08 6.92 -12.99
C THR A 133 -3.15 7.52 -12.09
N GLY A 134 -4.21 8.08 -12.67
CA GLY A 134 -5.33 8.56 -11.87
C GLY A 134 -6.01 7.42 -11.12
N CYS A 135 -6.53 7.72 -9.93
CA CYS A 135 -7.54 6.88 -9.30
C CYS A 135 -8.83 6.96 -10.12
#